data_AF-A0A6P2D8N9-F1
#
_entry.id   AF-A0A6P2D8N9-F1
#
_cell.length_a   1.000
_cell.length_b   1.000
_cell.length_c   1.000
_cell.angle_alpha   90.00
_cell.angle_beta   90.00
_cell.angle_gamma   90.00
#
_symmetry.space_group_name_H-M   'P 1'
#
loop_
_entity.id
_entity.type
_entity.pdbx_description
1 polymer ?
#
loop_
_entity_poly.entity_id
_entity_poly.type
_entity_poly.pdbx_seq_one_letter_code
_entity_poly.pdbx_strand_id
1 'polypeptide(L)'
;MPAPSRRIDPILKDNSQQLKEPNKPAVTDITRRLNEASETLAARYDALNEQYIRAEVRLKSLKPISDCWIKYNIEESPGEPHIRCWDLIGLVKLEGKWRLVHATDSDHNNELPFGIKPLVECPAEVRVHAAAEIRRLHEKIIRRKEQHIPEVDAAIAEVKSYCDEI
;
A
#
# COMPACT_ATOMS: atom_id res chain seq x y z
N MET A 1 82.70 0.87 62.41
CA MET A 1 82.68 0.20 61.09
C MET A 1 82.20 1.21 60.05
N PRO A 2 82.82 1.29 58.86
CA PRO A 2 82.48 2.24 57.80
C PRO A 2 81.30 1.76 56.94
N ALA A 3 80.60 2.70 56.30
CA ALA A 3 79.53 2.45 55.32
C ALA A 3 80.08 1.87 54.00
N PRO A 4 79.20 1.31 53.13
CA PRO A 4 78.93 2.07 51.92
C PRO A 4 77.48 2.02 51.40
N SER A 5 77.11 3.16 50.82
CA SER A 5 75.96 3.42 49.97
C SER A 5 76.11 2.81 48.58
N ARG A 6 74.98 2.39 47.98
CA ARG A 6 74.55 2.59 46.58
C ARG A 6 73.81 1.37 46.01
N ARG A 7 72.55 1.57 45.61
CA ARG A 7 72.06 1.27 44.26
C ARG A 7 70.77 2.04 44.01
N ILE A 8 70.82 2.88 42.97
CA ILE A 8 69.68 3.47 42.28
C ILE A 8 69.28 2.43 41.23
N ASP A 9 67.98 2.20 41.02
CA ASP A 9 67.39 2.27 39.68
C ASP A 9 65.85 2.34 39.72
N PRO A 10 65.24 3.03 38.73
CA PRO A 10 63.87 3.52 38.76
C PRO A 10 62.92 2.61 38.00
N ILE A 11 61.63 2.61 38.35
CA ILE A 11 60.58 2.14 37.43
C ILE A 11 59.41 3.13 37.47
N LEU A 12 59.45 4.09 36.54
CA LEU A 12 58.24 4.57 35.88
C LEU A 12 57.60 3.37 35.18
N LYS A 13 56.33 3.06 35.46
CA LYS A 13 55.32 2.69 34.43
C LYS A 13 53.93 3.11 34.91
N ASP A 14 53.59 4.34 34.54
CA ASP A 14 52.38 4.67 33.80
C ASP A 14 51.28 3.58 33.78
N ASN A 15 50.38 3.62 34.76
CA ASN A 15 49.13 2.85 34.73
C ASN A 15 48.02 3.65 34.03
N SER A 16 48.31 4.08 32.81
CA SER A 16 47.30 4.51 31.83
C SER A 16 46.83 3.28 31.05
N GLN A 17 46.13 2.36 31.71
CA GLN A 17 45.41 1.28 31.02
C GLN A 17 43.90 1.44 31.21
N GLN A 18 43.33 2.10 30.21
CA GLN A 18 42.12 1.68 29.51
C GLN A 18 40.86 1.49 30.38
N LEU A 19 40.10 2.58 30.49
CA LEU A 19 38.64 2.51 30.47
C LEU A 19 38.23 1.84 29.15
N LYS A 20 38.09 0.51 29.15
CA LYS A 20 37.40 -0.21 28.09
C LYS A 20 35.92 0.12 28.20
N GLU A 21 35.46 1.00 27.32
CA GLU A 21 34.05 1.28 27.12
C GLU A 21 33.28 -0.04 26.85
N PRO A 22 32.08 -0.20 27.44
CA PRO A 22 31.31 -1.43 27.32
C PRO A 22 30.53 -1.46 26.00
N ASN A 23 30.60 -2.61 25.31
CA ASN A 23 29.48 -3.23 24.61
C ASN A 23 28.87 -2.47 23.40
N LYS A 24 29.46 -2.60 22.19
CA LYS A 24 28.88 -2.05 20.94
C LYS A 24 28.99 -2.91 19.66
N PRO A 25 28.55 -4.19 19.63
CA PRO A 25 28.36 -4.91 18.35
C PRO A 25 26.89 -5.20 17.96
N ALA A 26 25.92 -5.12 18.89
CA ALA A 26 24.53 -5.53 18.60
C ALA A 26 23.70 -4.46 17.86
N VAL A 27 23.93 -3.17 18.15
CA VAL A 27 23.18 -2.05 17.55
C VAL A 27 23.50 -1.89 16.06
N THR A 28 24.74 -2.20 15.67
CA THR A 28 25.21 -2.13 14.28
C THR A 28 24.62 -3.23 13.40
N ASP A 29 24.39 -4.44 13.94
CA ASP A 29 23.80 -5.54 13.17
C ASP A 29 22.31 -5.35 12.90
N ILE A 30 21.53 -4.91 13.91
CA ILE A 30 20.10 -4.60 13.72
C ILE A 30 19.93 -3.48 12.69
N THR A 31 20.74 -2.43 12.77
CA THR A 31 20.69 -1.29 11.83
C THR A 31 21.02 -1.74 10.41
N ARG A 32 22.07 -2.56 10.22
CA ARG A 32 22.43 -3.11 8.92
C ARG A 32 21.31 -3.98 8.33
N ARG A 33 20.76 -4.91 9.13
CA ARG A 33 19.66 -5.78 8.71
C ARG A 33 18.41 -4.99 8.33
N LEU A 34 18.10 -3.92 9.08
CA LEU A 34 16.99 -3.02 8.76
C LEU A 34 17.22 -2.31 7.42
N ASN A 35 18.41 -1.78 7.18
CA ASN A 35 18.74 -1.09 5.94
C ASN A 35 18.64 -2.03 4.74
N GLU A 36 19.23 -3.23 4.81
CA GLU A 36 19.18 -4.24 3.75
C GLU A 36 17.73 -4.67 3.43
N ALA A 37 16.91 -4.88 4.46
CA ALA A 37 15.50 -5.21 4.29
C ALA A 37 14.72 -4.05 3.66
N SER A 38 15.00 -2.81 4.10
CA SER A 38 14.32 -1.60 3.60
C SER A 38 14.64 -1.34 2.14
N GLU A 39 15.91 -1.45 1.74
CA GLU A 39 16.34 -1.30 0.34
C GLU A 39 15.71 -2.36 -0.56
N THR A 40 15.71 -3.61 -0.10
CA THR A 40 15.08 -4.72 -0.83
C THR A 40 13.59 -4.49 -1.00
N LEU A 41 12.89 -4.11 0.07
CA LEU A 41 11.45 -3.87 0.03
C LEU A 41 11.10 -2.66 -0.84
N ALA A 42 11.89 -1.57 -0.77
CA ALA A 42 11.68 -0.39 -1.60
C ALA A 42 11.69 -0.76 -3.10
N ALA A 43 12.73 -1.46 -3.56
CA ALA A 43 12.82 -1.90 -4.96
C ALA A 43 11.66 -2.80 -5.39
N ARG A 44 11.17 -3.66 -4.50
CA ARG A 44 10.00 -4.52 -4.78
C ARG A 44 8.69 -3.73 -4.84
N TYR A 45 8.53 -2.74 -3.98
CA TYR A 45 7.36 -1.87 -3.98
C TYR A 45 7.31 -0.95 -5.20
N ASP A 46 8.47 -0.50 -5.69
CA ASP A 46 8.55 0.23 -6.96
C ASP A 46 8.14 -0.64 -8.14
N ALA A 47 8.67 -1.87 -8.21
CA ALA A 47 8.27 -2.83 -9.23
C ALA A 47 6.76 -3.14 -9.18
N LEU A 48 6.18 -3.26 -7.98
CA LEU A 48 4.74 -3.46 -7.81
C LEU A 48 3.93 -2.24 -8.29
N ASN A 49 4.39 -1.01 -7.99
CA ASN A 49 3.75 0.22 -8.48
C ASN A 49 3.75 0.30 -10.01
N GLU A 50 4.84 -0.08 -10.66
CA GLU A 50 4.89 -0.14 -12.12
C GLU A 50 3.85 -1.12 -12.69
N GLN A 51 3.65 -2.28 -12.05
CA GLN A 51 2.60 -3.21 -12.46
C GLN A 51 1.21 -2.62 -12.26
N TYR A 52 0.98 -1.86 -11.19
CA TYR A 52 -0.30 -1.17 -10.99
C TYR A 52 -0.57 -0.10 -12.03
N ILE A 53 0.44 0.67 -12.44
CA ILE A 53 0.29 1.64 -13.53
C ILE A 53 -0.10 0.92 -14.82
N ARG A 54 0.55 -0.20 -15.14
CA ARG A 54 0.20 -1.03 -16.31
C ARG A 54 -1.21 -1.61 -16.21
N ALA A 55 -1.60 -2.10 -15.03
CA ALA A 55 -2.94 -2.62 -14.77
C ALA A 55 -3.99 -1.53 -14.95
N GLU A 56 -3.76 -0.33 -14.42
CA GLU A 56 -4.64 0.83 -14.60
C GLU A 56 -4.84 1.15 -16.09
N VAL A 57 -3.77 1.21 -16.89
CA VAL A 57 -3.86 1.43 -18.34
C VAL A 57 -4.69 0.34 -19.02
N ARG A 58 -4.46 -0.92 -18.66
CA ARG A 58 -5.22 -2.05 -19.22
C ARG A 58 -6.71 -2.02 -18.82
N LEU A 59 -7.02 -1.64 -17.58
CA LEU A 59 -8.41 -1.53 -17.13
C LEU A 59 -9.11 -0.35 -17.81
N LYS A 60 -8.41 0.78 -18.01
CA LYS A 60 -8.91 1.93 -18.78
C LYS A 60 -9.22 1.61 -20.23
N SER A 61 -8.41 0.76 -20.86
CA SER A 61 -8.63 0.39 -22.27
C SER A 61 -9.93 -0.41 -22.47
N LEU A 62 -10.50 -0.99 -21.40
CA LEU A 62 -11.82 -1.59 -21.42
C LEU A 62 -12.95 -0.56 -21.58
N LYS A 63 -12.66 0.74 -21.45
CA LYS A 63 -13.65 1.84 -21.47
C LYS A 63 -14.78 1.58 -20.46
N PRO A 64 -14.48 1.64 -19.15
CA PRO A 64 -15.49 1.49 -18.11
C PRO A 64 -16.65 2.48 -18.30
N ILE A 65 -17.87 1.99 -18.06
CA ILE A 65 -19.12 2.75 -18.24
C ILE A 65 -19.57 3.45 -16.95
N SER A 66 -19.15 2.94 -15.78
CA SER A 66 -19.46 3.46 -14.45
C SER A 66 -18.36 3.06 -13.47
N ASP A 67 -18.33 3.71 -12.31
CA ASP A 67 -17.43 3.36 -11.22
C ASP A 67 -17.61 1.89 -10.83
N CYS A 68 -16.49 1.17 -10.76
CA CYS A 68 -16.46 -0.25 -10.45
C CYS A 68 -15.63 -0.50 -9.20
N TRP A 69 -16.23 -1.14 -8.19
CA TRP A 69 -15.61 -1.45 -6.91
C TRP A 69 -15.62 -2.95 -6.61
N ILE A 70 -14.57 -3.47 -5.96
CA ILE A 70 -14.51 -4.83 -5.40
C ILE A 70 -14.24 -4.69 -3.90
N LYS A 71 -15.08 -5.35 -3.09
CA LYS A 71 -14.88 -5.49 -1.65
C LYS A 71 -13.88 -6.61 -1.36
N TYR A 72 -12.91 -6.35 -0.50
CA TYR A 72 -11.94 -7.33 -0.01
C TYR A 72 -11.52 -6.99 1.43
N ASN A 73 -10.74 -7.85 2.09
CA ASN A 73 -10.31 -7.69 3.49
C ASN A 73 -11.45 -7.27 4.43
N ILE A 74 -12.45 -8.14 4.57
CA ILE A 74 -13.59 -7.89 5.46
C ILE A 74 -13.17 -8.24 6.88
N GLU A 75 -13.19 -7.26 7.78
CA GLU A 75 -12.80 -7.39 9.18
C GLU A 75 -13.88 -6.80 10.10
N GLU A 76 -13.93 -7.26 11.35
CA GLU A 76 -14.77 -6.63 12.38
C GLU A 76 -14.08 -5.38 12.94
N SER A 77 -14.85 -4.32 13.14
CA SER A 77 -14.32 -3.05 13.66
C SER A 77 -13.76 -3.25 15.08
N PRO A 78 -12.53 -2.80 15.37
CA PRO A 78 -11.98 -2.86 16.71
C PRO A 78 -12.84 -2.05 17.69
N GLY A 79 -13.47 -2.73 18.65
CA GLY A 79 -14.31 -2.11 19.68
C GLY A 79 -15.81 -2.12 19.38
N GLU A 80 -16.20 -2.41 18.14
CA GLU A 80 -17.60 -2.52 17.73
C GLU A 80 -17.81 -3.78 16.87
N PRO A 81 -17.84 -4.98 17.48
CA PRO A 81 -17.79 -6.27 16.75
C PRO A 81 -19.01 -6.55 15.86
N HIS A 82 -20.04 -5.71 15.93
CA HIS A 82 -21.21 -5.78 15.05
C HIS A 82 -21.04 -4.96 13.77
N ILE A 83 -19.98 -4.14 13.67
CA ILE A 83 -19.64 -3.34 12.50
C ILE A 83 -18.58 -4.08 11.71
N ARG A 84 -18.84 -4.35 10.43
CA ARG A 84 -17.80 -4.82 9.52
C ARG A 84 -17.24 -3.64 8.74
N CYS A 85 -15.92 -3.66 8.61
CA CYS A 85 -15.16 -2.78 7.74
C CYS A 85 -14.60 -3.62 6.59
N TRP A 86 -14.47 -3.04 5.41
CA TRP A 86 -13.80 -3.68 4.29
C TRP A 86 -13.02 -2.68 3.47
N ASP A 87 -11.98 -3.19 2.84
CA ASP A 87 -11.26 -2.46 1.81
C ASP A 87 -11.97 -2.58 0.47
N LEU A 88 -11.77 -1.55 -0.35
CA LEU A 88 -12.31 -1.42 -1.68
C LEU A 88 -11.18 -1.15 -2.66
N ILE A 89 -11.11 -1.95 -3.71
CA ILE A 89 -10.32 -1.62 -4.89
C ILE A 89 -11.28 -1.27 -6.02
N GLY A 90 -11.00 -0.18 -6.72
CA GLY A 90 -11.89 0.25 -7.79
C GLY A 90 -11.20 0.93 -8.95
N LEU A 91 -11.89 0.92 -10.09
CA LEU A 91 -11.60 1.81 -11.20
C LEU A 91 -12.71 2.84 -11.24
N VAL A 92 -12.40 4.05 -10.81
CA VAL A 92 -13.39 5.13 -10.64
C VAL A 92 -12.94 6.43 -11.28
N LYS A 93 -13.89 7.31 -11.55
CA LYS A 93 -13.63 8.59 -12.17
C LYS A 93 -13.29 9.64 -11.12
N LEU A 94 -12.00 9.83 -10.85
CA LEU A 94 -11.49 10.92 -10.01
C LEU A 94 -11.11 12.12 -10.89
N GLU A 95 -11.68 13.29 -10.59
CA GLU A 95 -11.38 14.55 -11.31
C GLU A 95 -11.51 14.41 -12.85
N GLY A 96 -12.54 13.67 -13.28
CA GLY A 96 -12.80 13.43 -14.70
C GLY A 96 -11.93 12.34 -15.35
N LYS A 97 -10.93 11.78 -14.65
CA LYS A 97 -10.05 10.72 -15.15
C LYS A 97 -10.31 9.41 -14.42
N TRP A 98 -10.38 8.32 -15.17
CA TRP A 98 -10.38 6.98 -14.57
C TRP A 98 -9.08 6.76 -13.81
N ARG A 99 -9.15 6.25 -12.58
CA ARG A 99 -8.00 5.92 -11.73
C ARG A 99 -8.24 4.60 -11.03
N LEU A 100 -7.19 3.80 -10.89
CA LEU A 100 -7.18 2.63 -10.03
C LEU A 100 -6.94 3.12 -8.60
N VAL A 101 -7.93 2.90 -7.74
CA VAL A 101 -8.00 3.49 -6.41
C VAL A 101 -8.22 2.45 -5.34
N HIS A 102 -7.87 2.83 -4.13
CA HIS A 102 -8.26 2.19 -2.90
C HIS A 102 -9.24 3.08 -2.13
N ALA A 103 -10.16 2.48 -1.40
CA ALA A 103 -10.97 3.13 -0.38
C ALA A 103 -11.27 2.13 0.74
N THR A 104 -11.84 2.62 1.84
CA THR A 104 -12.37 1.75 2.90
C THR A 104 -13.83 2.12 3.11
N ASP A 105 -14.62 1.16 3.56
CA ASP A 105 -16.06 1.30 3.74
C ASP A 105 -16.54 0.36 4.86
N SER A 106 -17.76 0.57 5.37
CA SER A 106 -18.28 -0.18 6.53
C SER A 106 -19.79 -0.34 6.50
N ASP A 107 -20.31 -1.28 7.30
CA ASP A 107 -21.75 -1.57 7.38
C ASP A 107 -22.60 -0.36 7.85
N HIS A 108 -22.00 0.58 8.59
CA HIS A 108 -22.69 1.79 9.07
C HIS A 108 -22.54 3.00 8.15
N ASN A 109 -21.74 2.87 7.09
CA ASN A 109 -21.54 3.95 6.15
C ASN A 109 -22.63 3.90 5.08
N ASN A 110 -23.62 4.80 5.21
CA ASN A 110 -24.64 5.02 4.18
C ASN A 110 -24.17 5.98 3.08
N GLU A 111 -22.94 6.50 3.18
CA GLU A 111 -22.38 7.46 2.23
C GLU A 111 -21.41 6.80 1.23
N LEU A 112 -20.65 7.64 0.51
CA LEU A 112 -19.58 7.19 -0.37
C LEU A 112 -18.45 6.53 0.42
N PRO A 113 -17.67 5.63 -0.22
CA PRO A 113 -16.43 5.12 0.35
C PRO A 113 -15.52 6.24 0.85
N PHE A 114 -14.90 6.04 2.01
CA PHE A 114 -14.01 7.04 2.59
C PHE A 114 -12.54 6.76 2.23
N GLY A 115 -11.72 7.81 2.29
CA GLY A 115 -10.28 7.71 2.07
C GLY A 115 -9.89 7.30 0.65
N ILE A 116 -10.72 7.64 -0.36
CA ILE A 116 -10.44 7.33 -1.76
C ILE A 116 -9.10 7.96 -2.17
N LYS A 117 -8.15 7.13 -2.59
CA LYS A 117 -6.85 7.57 -3.10
C LYS A 117 -6.30 6.61 -4.16
N PRO A 118 -5.43 7.08 -5.06
CA PRO A 118 -4.75 6.21 -6.01
C PRO A 118 -4.05 5.04 -5.32
N LEU A 119 -4.17 3.84 -5.88
CA LEU A 119 -3.66 2.63 -5.24
C LEU A 119 -2.13 2.69 -5.00
N VAL A 120 -1.38 3.33 -5.91
CA VAL A 120 0.07 3.54 -5.80
C VAL A 120 0.48 4.45 -4.64
N GLU A 121 -0.44 5.26 -4.12
CA GLU A 121 -0.24 6.17 -2.97
C GLU A 121 -0.64 5.52 -1.64
N CYS A 122 -1.08 4.25 -1.66
CA CYS A 122 -1.48 3.52 -0.47
C CYS A 122 -0.29 2.91 0.28
N PRO A 123 -0.47 2.60 1.59
CA PRO A 123 0.49 1.80 2.34
C PRO A 123 0.87 0.53 1.59
N ALA A 124 2.13 0.12 1.72
CA ALA A 124 2.66 -1.00 0.94
C ALA A 124 1.90 -2.32 1.17
N GLU A 125 1.47 -2.56 2.41
CA GLU A 125 0.65 -3.72 2.77
C GLU A 125 -0.70 -3.75 2.02
N VAL A 126 -1.40 -2.62 2.00
CA VAL A 126 -2.64 -2.46 1.22
C VAL A 126 -2.39 -2.74 -0.27
N ARG A 127 -1.28 -2.21 -0.81
CA ARG A 127 -0.86 -2.48 -2.19
C ARG A 127 -0.56 -3.96 -2.41
N VAL A 128 -0.05 -4.70 -1.44
CA VAL A 128 0.18 -6.14 -1.59
C VAL A 128 -1.15 -6.90 -1.59
N HIS A 129 -2.05 -6.61 -0.65
CA HIS A 129 -3.34 -7.30 -0.55
C HIS A 129 -4.25 -7.04 -1.76
N ALA A 130 -4.29 -5.81 -2.26
CA ALA A 130 -5.09 -5.42 -3.42
C ALA A 130 -4.69 -6.16 -4.72
N ALA A 131 -3.48 -6.73 -4.80
CA ALA A 131 -2.96 -7.32 -6.03
C ALA A 131 -3.80 -8.52 -6.51
N ALA A 132 -4.32 -9.31 -5.56
CA ALA A 132 -5.16 -10.47 -5.84
C ALA A 132 -6.49 -10.10 -6.51
N GLU A 133 -6.94 -8.85 -6.33
CA GLU A 133 -8.28 -8.41 -6.71
C GLU A 133 -8.34 -7.74 -8.09
N ILE A 134 -7.19 -7.43 -8.69
CA ILE A 134 -7.12 -6.78 -10.02
C ILE A 134 -7.84 -7.60 -11.10
N ARG A 135 -7.70 -8.92 -11.07
CA ARG A 135 -8.39 -9.81 -12.03
C ARG A 135 -9.91 -9.78 -11.82
N ARG A 136 -10.37 -9.82 -10.57
CA ARG A 136 -11.80 -9.74 -10.24
C ARG A 136 -12.39 -8.40 -10.66
N LEU A 137 -11.63 -7.31 -10.50
CA LEU A 137 -12.03 -5.99 -10.99
C LEU A 137 -12.14 -5.95 -12.53
N HIS A 138 -11.17 -6.53 -13.25
CA HIS A 138 -11.21 -6.66 -14.70
C HIS A 138 -12.47 -7.38 -15.18
N GLU A 139 -12.77 -8.54 -14.60
CA GLU A 139 -13.95 -9.35 -14.92
C GLU A 139 -15.24 -8.60 -14.60
N LYS A 140 -15.29 -7.85 -13.48
CA LYS A 140 -16.44 -7.05 -13.11
C LYS A 140 -16.73 -5.93 -14.12
N ILE A 141 -15.71 -5.26 -14.64
CA ILE A 141 -15.89 -4.22 -15.67
C ILE A 141 -16.51 -4.83 -16.94
N ILE A 142 -16.03 -5.99 -17.37
CA ILE A 142 -16.58 -6.68 -18.55
C ILE A 142 -18.06 -7.03 -18.32
N ARG A 143 -18.38 -7.69 -17.21
CA ARG A 143 -19.76 -8.09 -16.88
C ARG A 143 -20.70 -6.89 -16.82
N ARG A 144 -20.26 -5.78 -16.22
CA ARG A 144 -21.04 -4.54 -16.18
C ARG A 144 -21.38 -4.04 -17.58
N LYS A 145 -20.44 -4.11 -18.53
CA LYS A 145 -20.70 -3.70 -19.91
C LYS A 145 -21.70 -4.63 -20.59
N GLU A 146 -21.53 -5.94 -20.45
CA GLU A 146 -22.46 -6.92 -21.01
C GLU A 146 -23.89 -6.71 -20.51
N GLN A 147 -24.03 -6.41 -19.22
CA GLN A 147 -25.33 -6.11 -18.59
C GLN A 147 -25.93 -4.78 -19.04
N HIS A 148 -25.10 -3.80 -19.37
CA HIS A 148 -25.57 -2.46 -19.74
C HIS A 148 -26.02 -2.33 -21.20
N ILE A 149 -25.60 -3.23 -22.08
CA ILE A 149 -26.03 -3.24 -23.50
C ILE A 149 -27.57 -3.21 -23.63
N PRO A 150 -28.34 -4.14 -23.02
CA PRO A 150 -29.80 -4.10 -23.14
C PRO A 150 -30.42 -2.85 -22.51
N GLU A 151 -29.82 -2.27 -21.47
CA GLU A 151 -30.29 -1.00 -20.88
C GLU A 151 -30.11 0.16 -21.86
N VAL A 152 -28.98 0.20 -22.57
CA VAL A 152 -28.72 1.19 -23.62
C VAL A 152 -29.70 1.02 -24.79
N ASP A 153 -29.95 -0.21 -25.24
CA ASP A 153 -30.90 -0.48 -26.32
C ASP A 153 -32.32 -0.02 -25.96
N ALA A 154 -32.75 -0.30 -24.72
CA ALA A 154 -34.03 0.18 -24.21
C ALA A 154 -34.09 1.72 -24.14
N ALA A 155 -33.02 2.37 -23.66
CA ALA A 155 -32.94 3.82 -23.62
C ALA A 155 -32.96 4.46 -25.02
N ILE A 156 -32.29 3.85 -26.01
CA ILE A 156 -32.33 4.30 -27.41
C ILE A 156 -33.77 4.22 -27.94
N ALA A 157 -34.48 3.12 -27.69
CA ALA A 157 -35.85 2.95 -28.14
C ALA A 157 -36.79 4.01 -27.53
N GLU A 158 -36.67 4.26 -26.22
CA GLU A 158 -37.46 5.27 -25.51
C GLU A 158 -37.22 6.68 -26.07
N VAL A 159 -35.95 7.09 -26.19
CA VAL A 159 -35.58 8.41 -26.71
C VAL A 159 -36.04 8.57 -28.15
N LYS A 160 -35.96 7.52 -28.97
CA LYS A 160 -36.45 7.54 -30.34
C LYS A 160 -37.97 7.74 -30.39
N SER A 161 -38.73 6.99 -29.58
CA SER A 161 -40.19 7.13 -29.49
C SER A 161 -40.59 8.57 -29.17
N TYR A 162 -39.93 9.17 -28.16
CA TYR A 162 -40.19 10.55 -27.79
C TYR A 162 -39.90 11.56 -28.91
N CYS A 163 -38.80 11.36 -29.66
CA CYS A 163 -38.45 12.25 -30.77
C CYS A 163 -39.41 12.13 -31.97
N ASP A 164 -39.97 10.93 -32.22
CA ASP A 164 -40.89 10.67 -33.32
C ASP A 164 -42.33 11.18 -33.04
N GLU A 165 -42.64 11.55 -31.79
CA GLU A 165 -43.93 12.14 -31.37
C GLU A 165 -44.04 13.66 -31.61
N ILE A 166 -42.95 14.32 -32.05
CA ILE A 166 -42.84 15.76 -32.33
C ILE A 166 -42.91 16.03 -33.83
#